data_AF-A0A7X5ED36-F1
#
_entry.id   AF-A0A7X5ED36-F1
#
_cell.length_a   1.000
_cell.length_b   1.000
_cell.length_c   1.000
_cell.angle_alpha   90.00
_cell.angle_beta   90.00
_cell.angle_gamma   90.00
#
_symmetry.space_group_name_H-M   'P 1'
#
loop_
_entity.id
_entity.type
_entity.pdbx_description
1 polymer ?
#
loop_
_entity_poly.entity_id
_entity_poly.type
_entity_poly.pdbx_seq_one_letter_code
_entity_poly.pdbx_strand_id
1 'polypeptide(L)' 'REWRHEYMTLLMRDQENIEKGIEKGIEKGIEKGIEKGKIYGMISAYRDLEVPEDEILKKVQEKFQLSLEEAKEYL' A
#
# COMPACT_ATOMS: atom_id res chain seq x y z
N ARG A 1 -42.90 6.30 -19.88
CA ARG A 1 -41.73 6.14 -20.79
C ARG A 1 -40.59 5.55 -19.97
N GLU A 2 -40.28 4.27 -20.18
CA GLU A 2 -39.36 3.45 -19.38
C GLU A 2 -37.89 3.88 -19.50
N TRP A 3 -37.50 4.37 -20.67
CA TRP A 3 -36.17 4.90 -20.99
C TRP A 3 -35.58 5.89 -19.96
N ARG A 4 -36.42 6.70 -19.30
CA ARG A 4 -35.94 7.62 -18.26
C ARG A 4 -35.51 6.89 -16.98
N HIS A 5 -36.20 5.81 -16.62
CA HIS A 5 -35.87 5.01 -15.45
C HIS A 5 -34.61 4.17 -15.71
N GLU A 6 -34.49 3.59 -16.90
CA GLU A 6 -33.29 2.86 -17.30
C GLU A 6 -32.05 3.76 -17.35
N TYR A 7 -32.21 4.96 -17.93
CA TYR A 7 -31.13 5.94 -17.98
C TYR A 7 -30.69 6.40 -16.58
N MET A 8 -31.64 6.71 -15.69
CA MET A 8 -31.33 7.06 -14.30
C MET A 8 -30.60 5.92 -13.57
N THR A 9 -31.02 4.68 -13.79
CA THR A 9 -30.40 3.50 -13.15
C THR A 9 -28.95 3.33 -13.62
N LEU A 10 -28.69 3.52 -14.91
CA LEU A 10 -27.33 3.46 -15.47
C LEU A 10 -26.44 4.56 -14.86
N LEU A 11 -26.92 5.80 -14.80
CA LEU A 11 -26.19 6.91 -14.20
C LEU A 11 -25.85 6.67 -12.73
N MET A 12 -26.82 6.14 -11.95
CA MET A 12 -26.58 5.81 -10.55
C MET A 12 -25.51 4.72 -10.40
N ARG A 13 -25.54 3.70 -11.27
CA ARG A 13 -24.53 2.64 -11.28
C ARG A 13 -23.15 3.16 -11.64
N ASP A 14 -23.05 4.05 -12.62
CA ASP A 14 -21.76 4.64 -13.03
C ASP A 14 -21.17 5.51 -11.92
N GLN A 15 -22.02 6.30 -11.25
CA GLN A 15 -21.61 7.07 -10.07
C GLN A 15 -21.10 6.15 -8.95
N GLU A 16 -21.85 5.08 -8.63
CA GLU A 16 -21.44 4.09 -7.62
C GLU A 16 -20.12 3.39 -8.00
N ASN A 17 -19.92 3.09 -9.28
CA ASN A 17 -18.67 2.49 -9.76
C ASN A 17 -17.47 3.42 -9.59
N ILE A 18 -17.65 4.72 -9.87
CA ILE A 18 -16.61 5.74 -9.66
C ILE A 18 -16.26 5.85 -8.17
N GLU A 19 -17.27 5.94 -7.30
CA GLU A 19 -17.08 6.03 -5.86
C GLU A 19 -16.33 4.81 -5.31
N LYS A 20 -16.74 3.60 -5.69
CA LYS A 20 -16.02 2.36 -5.34
C LYS A 20 -14.61 2.32 -5.89
N GLY A 21 -14.39 2.87 -7.08
CA GLY A 21 -13.06 2.97 -7.68
C GLY A 21 -12.12 3.84 -6.85
N ILE A 22 -12.62 5.00 -6.41
CA ILE A 22 -11.88 5.95 -5.57
C ILE A 22 -11.60 5.33 -4.20
N GLU A 23 -12.60 4.75 -3.54
CA GLU A 23 -12.47 4.11 -2.24
C GLU A 23 -11.39 3.02 -2.25
N LYS A 24 -11.46 2.09 -3.22
CA LYS A 24 -10.44 1.05 -3.39
C LYS A 24 -9.05 1.60 -3.69
N GLY A 25 -8.97 2.70 -4.43
CA GLY A 25 -7.71 3.38 -4.71
C GLY A 25 -7.06 3.94 -3.45
N ILE A 26 -7.87 4.62 -2.62
CA ILE A 26 -7.43 5.19 -1.35
C ILE A 26 -7.01 4.08 -0.38
N GLU A 27 -7.84 3.05 -0.21
CA GLU A 27 -7.56 1.90 0.66
C GLU A 27 -6.21 1.25 0.32
N LYS A 28 -6.00 0.89 -0.95
CA LYS A 28 -4.73 0.32 -1.44
C LYS A 28 -3.55 1.26 -1.23
N GLY A 29 -3.76 2.57 -1.40
CA GLY A 29 -2.72 3.57 -1.18
C GLY A 29 -2.30 3.64 0.28
N ILE A 30 -3.28 3.66 1.19
CA ILE A 30 -3.05 3.68 2.64
C ILE A 30 -2.37 2.39 3.10
N GLU A 31 -2.85 1.22 2.66
CA GLU A 31 -2.27 -0.08 3.01
C GLU A 31 -0.77 -0.14 2.63
N LYS A 32 -0.44 0.22 1.37
CA LYS A 32 0.95 0.29 0.90
C LYS A 32 1.78 1.31 1.69
N GLY A 33 1.20 2.45 2.03
CA GLY A 33 1.87 3.47 2.84
C GLY A 33 2.21 2.98 4.24
N ILE A 34 1.27 2.29 4.89
CA ILE A 34 1.45 1.70 6.22
C ILE A 34 2.52 0.60 6.18
N GLU A 35 2.51 -0.26 5.17
CA GLU A 35 3.51 -1.32 5.01
C GLU A 35 4.93 -0.74 4.87
N LYS A 36 5.11 0.24 3.97
CA LYS A 36 6.39 0.95 3.83
C LYS A 36 6.81 1.64 5.12
N GLY A 37 5.87 2.29 5.82
CA GLY A 37 6.14 2.94 7.10
C GLY A 37 6.64 1.97 8.18
N LYS A 38 6.11 0.74 8.23
CA LYS A 38 6.59 -0.31 9.14
C LYS A 38 8.04 -0.71 8.85
N ILE A 39 8.41 -0.81 7.57
CA ILE A 39 9.77 -1.16 7.15
C ILE A 39 10.74 -0.03 7.52
N TYR A 40 10.44 1.22 7.12
CA TYR A 40 11.27 2.37 7.46
C TYR A 40 11.41 2.59 8.96
N GLY A 41 10.32 2.41 9.74
CA GLY A 41 10.37 2.52 11.20
C GLY A 41 11.29 1.48 11.84
N MET A 42 11.28 0.24 11.34
CA MET A 42 12.20 -0.79 11.82
C MET A 42 13.65 -0.51 11.45
N ILE A 43 13.91 -0.04 10.23
CA ILE A 43 15.24 0.35 9.78
C ILE A 43 15.77 1.51 10.63
N SER A 44 14.95 2.56 10.83
CA SER A 44 15.31 3.69 11.69
C SER A 44 15.67 3.23 13.09
N ALA A 45 14.85 2.37 13.70
CA ALA A 45 15.12 1.85 15.04
C ALA A 45 16.43 1.06 15.12
N TYR A 46 16.79 0.30 14.09
CA TYR A 46 18.08 -0.39 14.07
C TYR A 46 19.27 0.53 13.82
N ARG A 47 19.11 1.55 12.97
CA ARG A 47 20.13 2.59 12.77
C ARG A 47 20.40 3.37 14.05
N ASP A 48 19.35 3.70 14.81
CA ASP A 48 19.46 4.36 16.11
C ASP A 48 20.19 3.49 17.16
N LEU A 49 20.19 2.16 16.97
CA LEU A 49 20.92 1.19 17.79
C LEU A 49 22.31 0.84 17.21
N GLU A 50 22.77 1.56 16.20
CA GLU A 50 24.07 1.36 15.53
C GLU A 50 24.26 -0.07 14.98
N VAL A 51 23.16 -0.73 14.58
CA VAL A 51 23.21 -2.06 13.96
C VAL A 51 23.80 -1.93 12.54
N PRO A 52 24.74 -2.79 12.13
CA PRO A 52 25.30 -2.75 10.78
C PRO A 52 24.25 -2.95 9.69
N GLU A 53 24.37 -2.21 8.58
CA GLU A 53 23.42 -2.26 7.45
C GLU A 53 23.22 -3.67 6.88
N ASP A 54 24.26 -4.49 6.82
CA ASP A 54 24.16 -5.89 6.37
C ASP A 54 23.25 -6.74 7.28
N GLU A 55 23.26 -6.47 8.59
CA GLU A 55 22.36 -7.14 9.53
C GLU A 55 20.93 -6.59 9.44
N ILE A 56 20.77 -5.27 9.27
CA ILE A 56 19.46 -4.64 9.04
C ILE A 56 18.81 -5.24 7.80
N LEU A 57 19.55 -5.34 6.70
CA LEU A 57 19.11 -5.92 5.43
C LEU A 57 18.59 -7.34 5.63
N LYS A 58 19.38 -8.20 6.29
CA LYS A 58 18.98 -9.57 6.60
C LYS A 58 17.70 -9.62 7.44
N LYS A 59 17.60 -8.77 8.47
CA LYS A 59 16.43 -8.71 9.35
C LYS A 59 15.17 -8.20 8.65
N VAL A 60 15.30 -7.25 7.73
CA VAL A 60 14.19 -6.74 6.92
C VAL A 60 13.72 -7.81 5.93
N GLN A 61 14.63 -8.50 5.24
CA GLN A 61 14.29 -9.62 4.37
C GLN A 61 13.55 -10.74 5.12
N GLU A 62 14.07 -11.17 6.27
CA GLU A 62 13.47 -12.23 7.08
C GLU A 62 12.06 -11.86 7.58
N LYS A 63 11.89 -10.63 8.09
CA LYS A 63 10.63 -10.21 8.72
C LYS A 63 9.52 -9.88 7.73
N PHE A 64 9.87 -9.26 6.60
CA PHE A 64 8.92 -8.82 5.59
C PHE A 64 8.88 -9.75 4.36
N GLN A 65 9.65 -10.84 4.37
CA GLN A 65 9.72 -11.82 3.29
C GLN A 65 10.09 -11.20 1.94
N LEU A 66 10.95 -10.17 1.96
CA LEU A 66 11.38 -9.44 0.78
C LEU A 66 12.58 -10.13 0.11
N SER A 67 12.62 -10.04 -1.22
CA SER A 67 13.84 -10.36 -1.97
C SER A 67 14.99 -9.43 -1.59
N LEU A 68 16.22 -9.79 -1.99
CA LEU A 68 17.40 -8.97 -1.72
C LEU A 68 17.30 -7.62 -2.42
N GLU A 69 16.79 -7.63 -3.65
CA GLU A 69 16.57 -6.47 -4.48
C GLU A 69 15.53 -5.54 -3.84
N GLU A 70 14.40 -6.09 -3.40
CA GLU A 70 13.35 -5.30 -2.75
C GLU A 70 13.80 -4.71 -1.43
N ALA A 71 14.55 -5.45 -0.60
CA ALA A 71 15.02 -4.94 0.68
C ALA A 71 16.08 -3.83 0.50
N LYS A 72 16.91 -3.91 -0.54
CA LYS A 72 17.89 -2.86 -0.88
C LYS A 72 17.25 -1.53 -1.28
N GLU A 73 16.05 -1.54 -1.86
CA GLU A 73 15.34 -0.29 -2.18
C GLU A 73 14.96 0.53 -0.94
N TYR A 74 15.01 -0.06 0.27
CA TYR A 74 14.69 0.62 1.52
C TYR A 74 15.91 1.12 2.31
N LEU A 75 17.13 0.70 1.97
CA LEU A 75 18.36 0.98 2.74
C LEU A 75 19.28 1.97 2.03
#